data_AF-A0A0F8XQH7-F1
#
_entry.id   AF-A0A0F8XQH7-F1
#
_cell.length_a   1.000
_cell.length_b   1.000
_cell.length_c   1.000
_cell.angle_alpha   90.00
_cell.angle_beta   90.00
_cell.angle_gamma   90.00
#
_symmetry.space_group_name_H-M   'P 1'
#
loop_
_entity.id
_entity.type
_entity.pdbx_description
1 polymer ?
#
loop_
_entity_poly.entity_id
_entity_poly.type
_entity_poly.pdbx_seq_one_letter_code
_entity_poly.pdbx_strand_id
1 'polypeptide(L)' 'MAEQNATEGFKKGLYMVIVDTNIYHYVLCGYDAVMQMRTILQESGENHRVQVIKLGLTDFDAISHVHFC' A
#
# COMPACT_ATOMS: atom_id res chain seq x y z
N MET A 1 -27.36 7.05 -23.96
CA MET A 1 -26.13 7.64 -23.38
C MET A 1 -25.65 6.66 -22.33
N ALA A 2 -24.88 5.66 -22.74
CA ALA A 2 -24.54 4.49 -21.94
C ALA A 2 -23.20 4.70 -21.23
N GLU A 3 -23.26 4.71 -19.90
CA GLU A 3 -22.36 3.96 -19.01
C GLU A 3 -20.85 4.07 -19.29
N GLN A 4 -20.21 5.14 -18.79
CA GLN A 4 -18.74 5.21 -18.68
C GLN A 4 -18.27 5.93 -17.40
N ASN A 5 -18.83 5.63 -16.23
CA ASN A 5 -18.37 6.28 -15.00
C ASN A 5 -18.41 5.42 -13.72
N ALA A 6 -18.31 4.09 -13.83
CA ALA A 6 -18.33 3.21 -12.66
C ALA A 6 -17.43 1.97 -12.84
N THR A 7 -16.19 2.16 -13.28
CA THR A 7 -15.18 1.09 -13.26
C THR A 7 -13.79 1.59 -12.84
N GLU A 8 -13.73 2.56 -11.92
CA GLU A 8 -12.59 2.68 -11.01
C GLU A 8 -12.76 1.76 -9.79
N GLY A 9 -13.34 0.58 -10.01
CA GLY A 9 -13.50 -0.45 -8.98
C GLY A 9 -12.14 -0.98 -8.57
N PHE A 10 -11.66 -0.57 -7.39
CA PHE A 10 -10.59 -1.21 -6.62
C PHE A 10 -9.41 -1.72 -7.45
N LYS A 11 -8.65 -0.83 -8.11
CA LYS A 11 -7.33 -1.21 -8.60
C LYS A 11 -6.42 -1.43 -7.39
N LYS A 12 -6.22 -2.70 -7.02
CA LYS A 12 -5.16 -3.08 -6.08
C LYS A 12 -3.84 -2.57 -6.65
N GLY A 13 -3.11 -1.82 -5.84
CA GLY A 13 -1.78 -1.33 -6.14
C GLY A 13 -0.76 -2.05 -5.28
N LEU A 14 0.46 -2.16 -5.77
CA LEU A 14 1.59 -2.58 -4.97
C LEU A 14 2.15 -1.36 -4.23
N TYR A 15 2.27 -1.49 -2.91
CA TYR A 15 2.78 -0.44 -2.03
C TYR A 15 3.90 -0.99 -1.17
N MET A 16 4.95 -0.20 -0.97
CA MET A 16 5.98 -0.44 0.02
C MET A 16 5.70 0.42 1.24
N VAL A 17 5.46 -0.22 2.38
CA VAL A 17 5.24 0.43 3.67
C VAL A 17 6.52 0.32 4.48
N ILE A 18 7.13 1.45 4.80
CA ILE A 18 8.37 1.55 5.57
C ILE A 18 8.03 2.04 6.98
N VAL A 19 8.48 1.33 8.00
CA VAL A 19 8.37 1.68 9.41
C VAL A 19 9.79 1.82 9.97
N ASP A 20 10.14 3.01 10.47
CA ASP A 20 11.42 3.34 11.10
C ASP A 20 12.68 2.85 10.40
N THR A 21 12.87 3.31 9.16
CA THR A 21 14.11 3.21 8.35
C THR A 21 14.69 1.82 8.09
N ASN A 22 14.30 0.79 8.84
CA ASN A 22 14.88 -0.54 8.88
C ASN A 22 13.86 -1.65 8.60
N ILE A 23 12.56 -1.36 8.71
CA ILE A 23 11.50 -2.34 8.44
C ILE A 23 10.70 -1.87 7.24
N TYR A 24 10.60 -2.70 6.21
CA TYR A 24 9.73 -2.44 5.06
C TYR A 24 8.95 -3.69 4.67
N HIS A 25 7.68 -3.48 4.30
CA HIS A 25 6.76 -4.51 3.86
C HIS A 25 6.18 -4.14 2.51
N TYR A 26 6.13 -5.09 1.59
CA TYR A 26 5.40 -4.94 0.34
C TYR A 26 3.96 -5.42 0.54
N VAL A 27 3.00 -4.60 0.15
CA VAL A 27 1.59 -4.82 0.37
C VAL A 27 0.83 -4.57 -0.92
N LEU A 28 0.07 -5.56 -1.40
CA LEU A 28 -0.78 -5.42 -2.57
C LEU A 28 -2.23 -5.21 -2.14
N CYS A 29 -2.68 -3.97 -2.18
CA CYS A 29 -3.93 -3.53 -1.55
C CYS A 29 -4.61 -2.40 -2.31
N GLY A 30 -5.88 -2.15 -1.98
CA GLY A 30 -6.54 -0.89 -2.36
C GLY A 30 -5.88 0.30 -1.68
N TYR A 31 -5.93 1.47 -2.32
CA TYR A 31 -5.36 2.71 -1.78
C TYR A 31 -5.91 3.04 -0.38
N ASP A 32 -7.23 2.94 -0.21
CA ASP A 32 -7.90 3.26 1.06
C ASP A 32 -7.43 2.35 2.21
N ALA A 33 -7.25 1.05 1.95
CA ALA A 33 -6.79 0.09 2.94
C ALA A 33 -5.34 0.39 3.40
N VAL A 34 -4.46 0.78 2.46
CA VAL A 34 -3.07 1.15 2.79
C VAL A 34 -3.02 2.47 3.57
N MET A 35 -3.88 3.43 3.22
CA MET A 35 -3.98 4.69 3.96
C MET A 35 -4.52 4.47 5.38
N GLN A 36 -5.52 3.60 5.55
CA GLN A 36 -6.01 3.21 6.88
C GLN A 36 -4.92 2.53 7.71
N MET A 37 -4.15 1.62 7.09
CA MET A 37 -3.01 0.96 7.75
C MET A 37 -1.93 1.98 8.16
N ARG A 38 -1.62 2.96 7.31
CA ARG A 38 -0.71 4.06 7.65
C ARG A 38 -1.19 4.81 8.89
N THR A 39 -2.47 5.16 8.97
CA THR A 39 -3.04 5.86 10.13
C THR A 39 -2.92 5.02 11.40
N ILE A 40 -3.28 3.74 11.35
CA ILE A 40 -3.17 2.83 12.50
C ILE A 40 -1.71 2.72 12.97
N LEU A 41 -0.76 2.53 12.04
CA LEU A 41 0.66 2.41 12.36
C LEU A 41 1.26 3.72 12.92
N GLN A 42 0.74 4.87 12.51
CA GLN A 42 1.14 6.17 13.06
C GLN A 42 0.57 6.39 14.47
N GLU A 43 -0.63 5.89 14.75
CA GLU A 43 -1.29 6.01 16.05
C GLU A 43 -0.81 4.96 17.07
N SER A 44 -0.32 3.80 16.61
CA SER A 44 -0.04 2.65 17.49
C SER A 44 1.32 2.67 18.21
N GLY A 45 2.24 3.60 17.97
CA GLY A 45 3.49 3.61 18.74
C GLY A 45 4.55 4.66 18.38
N GLU A 46 5.09 5.27 19.43
CA GLU A 46 6.47 5.77 19.58
C GLU A 46 7.11 6.54 18.40
N ASN A 47 6.47 7.58 17.86
CA ASN A 47 7.07 8.45 16.83
C ASN A 47 7.56 7.71 15.56
N HIS A 48 7.02 6.52 15.28
CA HIS A 48 7.45 5.73 14.14
C HIS A 48 7.22 6.51 12.82
N ARG A 49 8.27 6.66 12.00
CA ARG A 49 8.16 7.33 10.70
C ARG A 49 7.63 6.35 9.66
N VAL A 50 6.30 6.33 9.51
CA VAL A 50 5.63 5.50 8.50
C VAL A 50 5.63 6.20 7.13
N GLN A 51 6.26 5.58 6.14
CA GLN A 51 6.25 6.05 4.75
C GLN A 51 5.58 4.99 3.85
N VAL A 52 4.79 5.44 2.89
CA VAL A 52 4.11 4.58 1.92
C VAL A 52 4.52 5.02 0.53
N ILE A 53 5.07 4.10 -0.25
CA ILE A 53 5.51 4.34 -1.63
C ILE A 53 4.72 3.41 -2.55
N LYS A 54 4.05 3.97 -3.56
CA LYS A 54 3.40 3.17 -4.60
C LYS A 54 4.44 2.68 -5.59
N LEU A 55 4.49 1.38 -5.84
CA LEU A 55 5.42 0.75 -6.77
C LEU A 55 4.75 0.46 -8.11
N GLY A 56 5.59 0.33 -9.15
CA GLY A 56 5.15 -0.17 -10.45
C GLY A 56 4.91 -1.68 -10.39
N LEU A 57 4.02 -2.20 -11.24
CA LEU A 57 3.83 -3.65 -11.36
C LEU A 57 5.06 -4.36 -11.93
N THR A 58 5.95 -3.64 -12.63
CA THR A 58 7.26 -4.13 -13.07
C THR A 58 8.20 -4.48 -11.92
N ASP A 59 7.96 -3.91 -10.73
CA ASP A 59 8.76 -4.19 -9.54
C ASP A 59 8.29 -5.46 -8.83
N PHE A 60 7.14 -6.03 -9.22
CA PHE A 60 6.55 -7.22 -8.58
C PHE A 60 7.43 -8.46 -8.75
N ASP A 61 8.03 -8.64 -9.93
CA ASP A 61 8.90 -9.80 -10.23
C ASP A 61 10.20 -9.79 -9.40
N ALA A 62 10.58 -8.63 -8.85
CA ALA A 62 11.77 -8.48 -8.01
C ALA A 62 11.50 -8.67 -6.51
N ILE A 63 10.23 -8.85 -6.11
CA ILE A 63 9.83 -8.92 -4.70
C ILE A 63 9.58 -10.37 -4.28
N SER A 64 10.39 -10.86 -3.33
CA SER A 64 10.26 -12.24 -2.84
C SER A 64 9.06 -12.47 -1.91
N HIS A 65 8.57 -11.44 -1.22
CA HIS A 65 7.45 -11.55 -0.28
C HIS A 65 6.51 -10.34 -0.34
N VAL A 66 5.24 -10.60 -0.64
CA VAL A 66 4.17 -9.60 -0.70
C VAL A 66 3.03 -10.01 0.23
N HIS A 67 2.59 -9.08 1.07
CA HIS A 67 1.41 -9.23 1.92
C HIS A 67 0.15 -8.79 1.16
N PHE A 68 -0.95 -9.51 1.36
CA PHE A 68 -2.23 -9.21 0.74
C PHE A 68 -3.24 -8.73 1.78
N CYS A 69 -4.00 -7.71 1.41
CA CYS A 69 -5.39 -7.56 1.87
C CYS A 69 -6.34 -7.99 0.73
#